data_AF-A0A2T6SZB3-F1
#
_entry.id   AF-A0A2T6SZB3-F1
#
_cell.length_a   1.000
_cell.length_b   1.000
_cell.length_c   1.000
_cell.angle_alpha   90.00
_cell.angle_beta   90.00
_cell.angle_gamma   90.00
#
_symmetry.space_group_name_H-M   'P 1'
#
loop_
_entity.id
_entity.type
_entity.pdbx_description
1 polymer ?
#
loop_
_entity_poly.entity_id
_entity_poly.type
_entity_poly.pdbx_seq_one_letter_code
_entity_poly.pdbx_strand_id
1 'polypeptide(L)'
;VVLSRQIASLGIYPAVDPLDSTSRQLDPLVVGQEHYDTARGVQSILQRYQELKDIIAILGMDELSEEDKLVVARARKIQRFLSQPFFVAEVFTGSPGKYVSLKDTIRGFKGIMEGEYDHLPEQAFYMVGSIDEAVEKAKKL
;
A
#
# COMPACT_ATOMS: atom_id res chain seq x y z
N VAL A 1 2.51 16.53 -3.44
CA VAL A 1 3.25 15.30 -3.05
C VAL A 1 4.16 15.68 -1.90
N VAL A 2 4.04 14.96 -0.78
CA VAL A 2 4.86 15.14 0.43
C VAL A 2 5.75 13.92 0.57
N LEU A 3 7.04 14.13 0.88
CA LEU A 3 7.99 13.05 1.14
C LEU A 3 8.28 12.97 2.64
N SER A 4 8.31 11.76 3.20
CA SER A 4 8.47 11.52 4.63
C SER A 4 9.71 10.70 4.94
N ARG A 5 10.54 11.19 5.88
CA ARG A 5 11.69 10.42 6.40
C ARG A 5 11.25 9.17 7.15
N GLN A 6 10.09 9.21 7.80
CA GLN A 6 9.56 8.06 8.54
C GLN A 6 9.25 6.91 7.57
N ILE A 7 8.67 7.21 6.41
CA ILE A 7 8.39 6.18 5.38
C ILE A 7 9.68 5.64 4.78
N ALA A 8 10.66 6.52 4.50
CA ALA A 8 11.98 6.09 4.04
C ALA A 8 12.68 5.15 5.04
N SER A 9 12.56 5.39 6.35
CA SER A 9 13.15 4.51 7.37
C SER A 9 12.54 3.12 7.43
N LEU A 10 11.34 2.92 6.86
CA LEU A 10 10.70 1.62 6.70
C LEU A 10 11.16 0.89 5.42
N GLY A 11 12.06 1.48 4.63
CA GLY A 11 12.51 0.95 3.35
C GLY A 11 11.50 1.10 2.20
N ILE A 12 10.43 1.87 2.40
CA ILE A 12 9.40 2.08 1.38
C ILE A 12 9.85 3.20 0.44
N TYR A 13 10.08 2.86 -0.83
CA TYR A 13 10.44 3.80 -1.89
C TYR A 13 9.47 3.69 -3.08
N PRO A 14 8.94 4.82 -3.58
CA PRO A 14 9.24 6.19 -3.14
C PRO A 14 8.64 6.52 -1.76
N ALA A 15 9.34 7.35 -0.99
CA ALA A 15 8.96 7.70 0.38
C ALA A 15 7.85 8.77 0.44
N VAL A 16 6.80 8.59 -0.37
CA VAL A 16 5.64 9.48 -0.45
C VAL A 16 4.72 9.21 0.73
N ASP A 17 4.30 10.28 1.41
CA ASP A 17 3.29 10.18 2.45
C ASP A 17 1.88 10.09 1.84
N PRO A 18 1.16 8.96 2.00
CA PRO A 18 -0.13 8.76 1.36
C PRO A 18 -1.28 9.51 2.04
N LEU A 19 -1.11 9.97 3.28
CA LEU A 19 -2.12 10.71 4.04
C LEU A 19 -1.91 12.22 3.90
N ASP A 20 -0.65 12.68 3.89
CA ASP A 20 -0.33 14.10 3.74
C ASP A 20 -0.29 14.56 2.26
N SER A 21 -0.13 13.64 1.32
CA SER A 21 -0.18 13.97 -0.11
C SER A 21 -1.60 14.15 -0.61
N THR A 22 -1.89 15.32 -1.19
CA THR A 22 -3.20 15.66 -1.75
C THR A 22 -3.11 16.05 -3.23
N SER A 23 -4.25 15.95 -3.93
CA SER A 23 -4.41 16.38 -5.32
C SER A 23 -5.81 16.92 -5.54
N ARG A 24 -5.93 18.05 -6.25
CA ARG A 24 -7.25 18.58 -6.69
C ARG A 24 -7.92 17.71 -7.74
N GLN A 25 -7.16 16.83 -8.41
CA GLN A 25 -7.71 15.91 -9.41
C GLN A 25 -8.41 14.71 -8.76
N LEU A 26 -8.25 14.50 -7.45
CA LEU A 26 -8.95 13.42 -6.75
C LEU A 26 -10.42 13.80 -6.50
N ASP A 27 -11.17 13.83 -7.60
CA ASP A 27 -12.59 14.16 -7.69
C ASP A 27 -13.25 13.12 -8.61
N PRO A 28 -14.38 12.50 -8.22
CA PRO A 28 -15.02 11.45 -9.01
C PRO A 28 -15.45 11.92 -10.41
N LEU A 29 -15.70 13.23 -10.60
CA LEU A 29 -16.02 13.80 -11.91
C LEU A 29 -14.80 13.92 -12.84
N VAL A 30 -13.58 13.87 -12.28
CA VAL A 30 -12.33 13.98 -13.02
C VAL A 30 -11.73 12.60 -13.27
N VAL A 31 -11.62 11.77 -12.23
CA VAL A 31 -10.92 10.47 -12.30
C VAL A 31 -11.87 9.28 -12.44
N GLY A 32 -13.17 9.50 -12.36
CA GLY A 32 -14.18 8.44 -12.31
C GLY A 32 -14.39 7.90 -10.90
N GLN A 33 -15.56 7.30 -10.71
CA GLN A 33 -16.01 6.83 -9.39
C GLN A 33 -15.11 5.72 -8.83
N GLU A 34 -14.72 4.74 -9.64
CA GLU A 34 -13.92 3.60 -9.18
C GLU A 34 -12.54 4.01 -8.67
N HIS A 35 -11.85 4.93 -9.37
CA HIS A 35 -10.55 5.44 -8.92
C HIS A 35 -10.72 6.23 -7.62
N TYR A 36 -11.73 7.11 -7.57
CA TYR A 36 -11.99 7.92 -6.37
C TYR A 36 -12.25 7.05 -5.13
N ASP A 37 -13.15 6.07 -5.24
CA ASP A 37 -13.52 5.20 -4.12
C ASP A 37 -12.35 4.33 -3.67
N THR A 38 -11.56 3.80 -4.61
CA THR A 38 -10.37 3.03 -4.29
C THR A 38 -9.34 3.88 -3.54
N ALA A 39 -9.05 5.09 -4.02
CA ALA A 39 -8.11 5.99 -3.36
C ALA A 39 -8.58 6.42 -1.97
N ARG A 40 -9.88 6.76 -1.82
CA ARG A 40 -10.47 7.11 -0.53
C ARG A 40 -10.47 5.94 0.45
N GLY A 41 -10.81 4.74 0.00
CA GLY A 41 -10.77 3.55 0.84
C GLY A 41 -9.36 3.19 1.30
N VAL A 42 -8.36 3.30 0.42
CA VAL A 42 -6.94 3.16 0.81
C VAL A 42 -6.57 4.16 1.91
N GLN A 43 -6.94 5.44 1.75
CA GLN A 43 -6.70 6.47 2.76
C GLN A 43 -7.38 6.14 4.09
N SER A 44 -8.64 5.70 4.07
CA SER A 44 -9.38 5.32 5.28
C SER A 44 -8.73 4.15 6.03
N ILE A 45 -8.27 3.12 5.32
CA ILE A 45 -7.57 1.98 5.94
C ILE A 45 -6.25 2.44 6.58
N LEU A 46 -5.48 3.27 5.88
CA LEU A 46 -4.21 3.79 6.40
C LEU A 46 -4.41 4.72 7.60
N GLN A 47 -5.45 5.54 7.58
CA GLN A 47 -5.82 6.41 8.70
C GLN A 47 -6.20 5.57 9.94
N ARG A 48 -7.05 4.56 9.76
CA ARG A 48 -7.43 3.65 10.84
C ARG A 48 -6.24 2.90 11.40
N TYR A 49 -5.32 2.43 10.55
CA TYR A 49 -4.07 1.82 11.01
C TYR A 49 -3.22 2.77 11.85
N GLN A 50 -3.16 4.05 11.48
CA GLN A 50 -2.41 5.05 12.26
C GLN A 50 -3.01 5.25 13.66
N GLU A 51 -4.34 5.26 13.78
CA GLU A 51 -5.04 5.32 15.08
C GLU A 51 -4.74 4.08 15.94
N LEU A 52 -4.71 2.90 15.32
CA LEU A 52 -4.43 1.63 16.00
C LEU A 52 -2.96 1.48 16.41
N LYS A 53 -2.04 2.23 15.79
CA LYS A 53 -0.60 2.08 16.00
C LYS A 53 -0.17 2.38 17.45
N ASP A 54 -0.77 3.39 18.07
CA ASP A 54 -0.48 3.76 19.46
C ASP A 54 -1.02 2.70 20.43
N ILE A 55 -2.20 2.14 20.13
CA ILE A 55 -2.79 1.03 20.90
C ILE A 55 -1.87 -0.20 20.81
N ILE A 56 -1.42 -0.56 19.61
CA ILE A 56 -0.49 -1.70 19.38
C ILE A 56 0.82 -1.48 20.14
N ALA A 57 1.34 -0.26 20.17
CA ALA A 57 2.59 0.05 20.85
C ALA A 57 2.50 -0.06 22.39
N ILE A 58 1.32 0.19 22.96
CA ILE A 58 1.09 0.16 24.42
C ILE A 58 0.61 -1.22 24.90
N LEU A 59 -0.39 -1.79 24.22
CA LEU A 59 -1.11 -2.98 24.65
C LEU A 59 -0.68 -4.25 23.89
N GLY A 60 -0.16 -4.11 22.67
CA GLY A 60 0.17 -5.23 21.80
C GLY A 60 -0.92 -5.55 20.77
N MET A 61 -0.57 -6.41 19.81
CA MET A 61 -1.44 -6.78 18.68
C MET A 61 -2.61 -7.68 19.09
N ASP A 62 -2.43 -8.47 20.16
CA ASP A 62 -3.40 -9.48 20.60
C ASP A 62 -4.67 -8.87 21.20
N GLU A 63 -4.57 -7.64 21.71
CA GLU A 63 -5.64 -6.87 22.34
C GLU A 63 -6.59 -6.21 21.32
N LEU A 64 -6.27 -6.28 20.03
CA LEU A 64 -7.14 -5.77 18.98
C LEU A 64 -8.30 -6.72 18.70
N SER A 65 -9.44 -6.14 18.28
CA SER A 65 -10.54 -6.92 17.72
C SER A 65 -10.09 -7.64 16.44
N GLU A 66 -10.75 -8.74 16.07
CA GLU A 66 -10.42 -9.46 14.83
C GLU A 66 -10.58 -8.57 13.57
N GLU A 67 -11.54 -7.64 13.61
CA GLU A 67 -11.72 -6.64 12.55
C GLU A 67 -10.54 -5.66 12.49
N ASP A 68 -10.10 -5.11 13.63
CA ASP A 68 -8.94 -4.22 13.67
C ASP A 68 -7.65 -4.95 13.26
N LYS A 69 -7.49 -6.23 13.63
CA LYS A 69 -6.37 -7.07 13.15
C LYS A 69 -6.36 -7.18 11.63
N LEU A 70 -7.53 -7.38 11.01
CA LEU A 70 -7.67 -7.40 9.55
C LEU A 70 -7.31 -6.04 8.93
N VAL A 71 -7.78 -4.93 9.51
CA VAL A 71 -7.43 -3.58 9.04
C VAL A 71 -5.93 -3.36 9.08
N VAL A 72 -5.27 -3.73 10.18
CA VAL A 72 -3.80 -3.61 10.31
C VAL A 72 -3.09 -4.48 9.27
N ALA A 73 -3.52 -5.73 9.08
CA ALA A 73 -2.94 -6.62 8.09
C ALA A 73 -3.04 -6.04 6.67
N ARG A 74 -4.22 -5.53 6.29
CA ARG A 74 -4.43 -4.89 4.98
C ARG A 74 -3.64 -3.59 4.84
N ALA A 75 -3.60 -2.75 5.88
CA ALA A 75 -2.82 -1.51 5.88
C ALA A 75 -1.32 -1.77 5.68
N ARG A 76 -0.76 -2.79 6.34
CA ARG A 76 0.65 -3.19 6.18
C ARG A 76 0.97 -3.71 4.77
N LYS A 77 0.01 -4.37 4.12
CA LYS A 77 0.11 -4.76 2.70
C LYS A 77 0.06 -3.55 1.78
N ILE A 78 -0.90 -2.64 1.98
CA ILE A 78 -1.04 -1.39 1.23
C ILE A 78 0.24 -0.55 1.33
N GLN A 79 0.78 -0.36 2.53
CA GLN A 79 2.03 0.41 2.73
C GLN A 79 3.20 -0.17 1.94
N ARG A 80 3.31 -1.51 1.89
CA ARG A 80 4.34 -2.17 1.07
C ARG A 80 4.04 -2.07 -0.42
N PHE A 81 2.79 -2.21 -0.82
CA PHE A 81 2.38 -2.14 -2.23
C PHE A 81 2.51 -0.72 -2.82
N LEU A 82 2.58 0.31 -1.99
CA LEU A 82 2.96 1.66 -2.41
C LEU A 82 4.45 1.80 -2.78
N SER A 83 5.29 0.80 -2.44
CA SER A 83 6.68 0.77 -2.90
C SER A 83 6.76 0.22 -4.32
N GLN A 84 7.68 0.78 -5.12
CA GLN A 84 7.86 0.41 -6.51
C GLN A 84 9.34 0.52 -6.91
N PRO A 85 9.92 -0.49 -7.56
CA PRO A 85 11.28 -0.41 -8.08
C PRO A 85 11.34 0.57 -9.26
N PHE A 86 12.28 1.51 -9.21
CA PHE A 86 12.46 2.55 -10.22
C PHE A 86 13.54 2.18 -11.25
N PHE A 87 13.28 2.45 -12.53
CA PHE A 87 14.26 2.26 -13.60
C PHE A 87 15.60 2.96 -13.33
N VAL A 88 15.53 4.20 -12.80
CA VAL A 88 16.74 4.97 -12.46
C VAL A 88 17.50 4.41 -11.25
N ALA A 89 16.86 3.57 -10.43
CA ALA A 89 17.45 2.95 -9.26
C ALA A 89 17.99 1.53 -9.53
N GLU A 90 17.74 0.98 -10.73
CA GLU A 90 18.14 -0.37 -11.12
C GLU A 90 19.66 -0.56 -11.01
N VAL A 91 20.44 0.44 -11.40
CA VAL A 91 21.91 0.42 -11.32
C VAL A 91 22.45 0.31 -9.89
N PHE A 92 21.66 0.69 -8.88
CA PHE A 92 22.06 0.66 -7.46
C PHE A 92 21.44 -0.52 -6.70
N THR A 93 20.24 -0.94 -7.11
CA THR A 93 19.44 -1.95 -6.39
C THR A 93 19.53 -3.34 -7.03
N GLY A 94 19.96 -3.43 -8.30
CA GLY A 94 19.97 -4.67 -9.08
C GLY A 94 18.57 -5.21 -9.43
N SER A 95 17.50 -4.51 -9.04
CA SER A 95 16.12 -4.90 -9.28
C SER A 95 15.57 -4.12 -10.49
N PRO A 96 14.97 -4.79 -11.49
CA PRO A 96 14.49 -4.14 -12.69
C PRO A 96 13.37 -3.16 -12.37
N GLY A 97 13.46 -1.96 -12.93
CA GLY A 97 12.41 -0.95 -12.78
C GLY A 97 11.07 -1.44 -13.33
N LYS A 98 9.97 -0.95 -12.75
CA LYS A 98 8.61 -1.30 -13.16
C LYS A 98 7.82 -0.06 -13.55
N TYR A 99 7.03 -0.18 -14.61
CA TYR A 99 5.97 0.75 -14.95
C TYR A 99 4.64 0.06 -14.66
N VAL A 100 3.75 0.73 -13.93
CA VAL A 100 2.44 0.20 -13.56
C VAL A 100 1.38 1.09 -14.20
N SER A 101 0.45 0.47 -14.95
CA SER A 101 -0.63 1.20 -15.59
C SER A 101 -1.65 1.69 -14.55
N LEU A 102 -2.34 2.81 -14.81
CA LEU A 102 -3.38 3.30 -13.91
C LEU A 102 -4.45 2.24 -13.59
N LYS A 103 -4.84 1.46 -14.61
CA LYS A 103 -5.83 0.39 -14.45
C LYS A 103 -5.35 -0.71 -13.52
N ASP A 104 -4.08 -1.10 -13.63
CA ASP A 104 -3.49 -2.12 -12.75
C ASP A 104 -3.31 -1.61 -11.32
N THR A 105 -2.96 -0.33 -11.15
CA THR A 105 -2.90 0.31 -9.83
C THR A 105 -4.25 0.24 -9.13
N ILE A 106 -5.32 0.70 -9.80
CA ILE A 106 -6.68 0.70 -9.24
C ILE A 106 -7.11 -0.74 -8.90
N ARG A 107 -6.94 -1.68 -9.84
CA ARG A 107 -7.27 -3.10 -9.64
C ARG A 107 -6.53 -3.69 -8.44
N GLY A 108 -5.22 -3.46 -8.33
CA GLY A 108 -4.40 -4.00 -7.25
C GLY A 108 -4.82 -3.49 -5.87
N PHE A 109 -4.97 -2.17 -5.72
CA PHE A 109 -5.39 -1.58 -4.44
C PHE A 109 -6.81 -1.98 -4.05
N LYS A 110 -7.74 -2.02 -5.01
CA LYS A 110 -9.12 -2.45 -4.77
C LYS A 110 -9.20 -3.88 -4.25
N GLY A 111 -8.52 -4.83 -4.89
CA GLY A 111 -8.54 -6.22 -4.42
C GLY A 111 -7.86 -6.40 -3.05
N ILE A 112 -6.85 -5.60 -2.69
CA ILE A 112 -6.29 -5.59 -1.32
C ILE A 112 -7.32 -5.07 -0.31
N MET A 113 -8.05 -4.00 -0.65
CA MET A 113 -9.10 -3.44 0.21
C MET A 113 -10.26 -4.42 0.43
N GLU A 114 -10.67 -5.12 -0.63
CA GLU A 114 -11.78 -6.08 -0.63
C GLU A 114 -11.39 -7.43 -0.01
N GLY A 115 -10.09 -7.65 0.28
CA GLY A 115 -9.59 -8.83 0.97
C GLY A 115 -9.25 -10.02 0.06
N GLU A 116 -9.26 -9.84 -1.26
CA GLU A 116 -8.93 -10.89 -2.23
C GLU A 116 -7.54 -11.50 -1.97
N TYR A 117 -6.62 -10.70 -1.45
CA TYR A 117 -5.23 -11.07 -1.20
C TYR A 117 -4.89 -11.21 0.29
N ASP A 118 -5.89 -11.41 1.16
CA ASP A 118 -5.67 -11.56 2.60
C ASP A 118 -4.80 -12.77 2.96
N HIS A 119 -4.87 -13.82 2.16
CA HIS A 119 -4.07 -15.04 2.29
C HIS A 119 -2.58 -14.87 1.92
N LEU A 120 -2.20 -13.78 1.23
CA LEU A 120 -0.81 -13.55 0.82
C LEU A 120 0.02 -12.91 1.94
N PRO A 121 1.30 -13.26 2.08
CA PRO A 121 2.19 -12.66 3.06
C PRO A 121 2.51 -11.20 2.71
N GLU A 122 2.68 -10.35 3.72
CA GLU A 122 2.98 -8.90 3.53
C GLU A 122 4.20 -8.66 2.64
N GLN A 123 5.22 -9.53 2.74
CA GLN A 123 6.47 -9.41 1.99
C GLN A 123 6.30 -9.57 0.47
N ALA A 124 5.21 -10.23 0.03
CA ALA A 124 4.89 -10.37 -1.38
C ALA A 124 4.55 -9.02 -2.04
N PHE A 125 4.07 -8.04 -1.27
CA PHE A 125 3.68 -6.72 -1.77
C PHE A 125 4.82 -5.71 -1.80
N TYR A 126 6.01 -6.06 -1.29
CA TYR A 126 7.14 -5.15 -1.23
C TYR A 126 7.95 -5.15 -2.53
N MET A 127 8.26 -3.97 -3.07
CA MET A 127 9.08 -3.76 -4.28
C MET A 127 8.62 -4.62 -5.47
N VAL A 128 7.34 -4.49 -5.81
CA VAL A 128 6.71 -5.15 -6.96
C VAL A 128 6.04 -4.10 -7.86
N GLY A 129 5.75 -4.46 -9.11
CA GLY A 129 4.97 -3.62 -10.01
C GLY A 129 3.46 -3.81 -9.81
N SER A 130 2.86 -4.71 -10.60
CA SER A 130 1.43 -4.99 -10.53
C SER A 130 1.08 -5.99 -9.41
N ILE A 131 -0.22 -6.13 -9.16
CA ILE A 131 -0.72 -7.13 -8.20
C ILE A 131 -0.37 -8.57 -8.62
N ASP A 132 -0.31 -8.84 -9.92
CA ASP A 132 0.04 -10.17 -10.43
C ASP A 132 1.49 -10.52 -10.06
N GLU A 133 2.40 -9.55 -10.06
CA GLU A 133 3.78 -9.76 -9.56
C GLU A 133 3.82 -10.05 -8.06
N ALA A 134 2.92 -9.45 -7.27
CA ALA A 134 2.80 -9.77 -5.85
C ALA A 134 2.34 -11.23 -5.65
N VAL A 135 1.34 -11.68 -6.41
CA VAL A 135 0.87 -13.07 -6.38
C VAL A 135 1.99 -14.04 -6.78
N GLU A 136 2.72 -13.75 -7.86
CA GLU A 136 3.84 -14.58 -8.31
C GLU A 136 4.99 -14.61 -7.30
N LYS A 137 5.26 -13.48 -6.63
CA LYS A 137 6.28 -13.41 -5.57
C LYS A 137 5.85 -14.22 -4.35
N ALA A 138 4.58 -14.20 -3.98
CA ALA A 138 4.06 -14.98 -2.86
C ALA A 138 4.25 -16.50 -3.04
N LYS A 139 4.16 -17.00 -4.28
CA LYS A 139 4.39 -18.44 -4.59
C LYS A 139 5.84 -18.89 -4.36
N LYS A 140 6.78 -17.95 -4.25
CA LYS A 140 8.22 -18.22 -4.09
C LYS A 140 8.71 -18.03 -2.65
N LEU A 141 7.83 -17.62 -1.75
CA LEU A 141 8.09 -17.43 -0.32
C LEU A 141 7.61 -18.64 0.47
#